data_AF-A0A4Y2VJZ4-F1
#
_entry.id   AF-A0A4Y2VJZ4-F1
#
_cell.length_a   1.000
_cell.length_b   1.000
_cell.length_c   1.000
_cell.angle_alpha   90.00
_cell.angle_beta   90.00
_cell.angle_gamma   90.00
#
_symmetry.space_group_name_H-M   'P 1'
#
loop_
_entity.id
_entity.type
_entity.pdbx_description
1 polymer ?
#
loop_
_entity_poly.entity_id
_entity_poly.type
_entity_poly.pdbx_seq_one_letter_code
_entity_poly.pdbx_strand_id
1 'polypeptide(L)'
;DLNKTWYNQVPEFSSCFEDAILVALPCLSYFVILFINLLLLPRPVASNPLPWTWLNISKFTLSLSLFVMSCIWCGITIHDIYSDQNVPYSSLLSSCSKVAIFFLVTLIMLQHRSCGVTTSIALSTFWLFFSLCSIILYRSAFLKYTILVSNTFLIEY
;
A
#
# COMPACT_ATOMS: atom_id res chain seq x y z
N ASP A 1 -23.08 10.83 14.04
CA ASP A 1 -21.70 10.53 13.61
C ASP A 1 -20.61 11.49 14.14
N LEU A 2 -20.93 12.70 14.61
CA LEU A 2 -19.92 13.61 15.22
C LEU A 2 -19.55 13.24 16.67
N ASN A 3 -20.45 12.56 17.39
CA ASN A 3 -20.29 12.26 18.81
C ASN A 3 -19.30 11.12 19.11
N LYS A 4 -18.94 10.30 18.11
CA LYS A 4 -17.97 9.20 18.28
C LYS A 4 -16.53 9.58 17.93
N THR A 5 -16.33 10.59 17.10
CA THR A 5 -14.98 11.01 16.64
C THR A 5 -14.31 12.02 17.55
N TRP A 6 -15.06 12.92 18.20
CA TRP A 6 -14.47 14.05 18.94
C TRP A 6 -14.51 13.92 20.46
N TYR A 7 -15.41 13.09 21.01
CA TYR A 7 -15.61 12.96 22.46
C TYR A 7 -14.90 11.76 23.10
N ASN A 8 -14.27 10.88 22.31
CA ASN A 8 -13.44 9.79 22.82
C ASN A 8 -11.96 10.21 22.85
N GLN A 9 -11.22 9.82 23.89
CA GLN A 9 -9.77 10.07 24.02
C GLN A 9 -8.93 9.42 22.91
N VAL A 10 -9.52 8.51 22.13
CA VAL A 10 -8.96 7.91 20.92
C VAL A 10 -10.01 8.02 19.81
N PRO A 11 -9.84 8.90 18.81
CA PRO A 11 -10.81 9.04 17.72
C PRO A 11 -10.81 7.75 16.89
N GLU A 12 -11.86 6.94 17.03
CA GLU A 12 -12.05 5.74 16.20
C GLU A 12 -12.59 6.18 14.83
N PHE A 13 -11.70 6.30 13.85
CA PHE A 13 -12.12 6.39 12.46
C PHE A 13 -12.82 5.07 12.05
N SER A 14 -13.86 5.15 11.22
CA SER A 14 -14.49 3.96 10.67
C SER A 14 -13.43 3.12 9.92
N SER A 15 -13.40 1.81 10.14
CA SER A 15 -12.40 0.89 9.53
C SER A 15 -12.31 1.08 8.01
N CYS A 16 -13.44 1.37 7.36
CA CYS A 16 -13.50 1.64 5.92
C CYS A 16 -12.77 2.93 5.51
N PHE A 17 -12.72 3.95 6.37
CA PHE A 17 -12.04 5.21 6.09
C PHE A 17 -10.53 5.10 6.30
N GLU A 18 -10.11 4.34 7.32
CA GLU A 18 -8.69 4.06 7.56
C GLU A 18 -8.09 3.26 6.40
N ASP A 19 -8.79 2.21 5.93
CA ASP A 19 -8.39 1.43 4.75
C ASP A 19 -8.41 2.26 3.45
N ALA A 20 -9.42 3.10 3.26
CA ALA A 20 -9.53 3.94 2.06
C ALA A 20 -8.39 4.96 1.98
N ILE A 21 -8.05 5.63 3.09
CA ILE A 21 -6.93 6.56 3.13
C ILE A 21 -5.61 5.80 2.93
N LEU A 22 -5.44 4.63 3.54
CA LEU A 22 -4.22 3.85 3.43
C LEU A 22 -3.93 3.40 1.99
N VAL A 23 -4.96 3.16 1.19
CA VAL A 23 -4.82 2.82 -0.23
C VAL A 23 -4.67 4.07 -1.08
N ALA A 24 -5.45 5.12 -0.78
CA ALA A 24 -5.45 6.36 -1.56
C ALA A 24 -4.12 7.10 -1.47
N LEU A 25 -3.49 7.17 -0.29
CA LEU A 25 -2.23 7.88 -0.08
C LEU A 25 -1.06 7.36 -0.94
N PRO A 26 -0.71 6.06 -0.92
CA PRO A 26 0.36 5.52 -1.74
C PRO A 26 -0.01 5.58 -3.24
N CYS A 27 -1.29 5.45 -3.59
CA CYS A 27 -1.74 5.57 -4.97
C CYS A 27 -1.56 6.99 -5.53
N LEU A 28 -2.06 8.01 -4.82
CA LEU A 28 -1.94 9.42 -5.23
C LEU A 28 -0.49 9.87 -5.26
N SER A 29 0.29 9.56 -4.24
CA SER A 29 1.72 9.92 -4.19
C SER A 29 2.48 9.28 -5.35
N TYR A 30 2.19 8.01 -5.66
CA TYR A 30 2.79 7.33 -6.80
C TYR A 30 2.39 7.97 -8.14
N PHE A 31 1.11 8.26 -8.35
CA PHE A 31 0.62 8.90 -9.58
C PHE A 31 1.22 10.28 -9.81
N VAL A 32 1.30 11.11 -8.77
CA VAL A 32 1.88 12.46 -8.86
C VAL A 32 3.36 12.37 -9.24
N ILE A 33 4.11 11.50 -8.58
CA ILE A 33 5.54 11.34 -8.85
C ILE A 33 5.77 10.74 -10.23
N LEU A 34 4.95 9.79 -10.65
CA LEU A 34 4.99 9.25 -12.01
C LEU A 34 4.77 10.35 -13.05
N PHE A 35 3.73 11.18 -12.86
CA PHE A 35 3.41 12.27 -13.76
C PHE A 35 4.56 13.27 -13.86
N ILE A 36 5.16 13.64 -12.71
CA ILE A 36 6.35 14.50 -12.68
C ILE A 36 7.51 13.86 -13.43
N ASN A 37 7.78 12.57 -13.23
CA ASN A 37 8.85 11.87 -13.95
C ASN A 37 8.57 11.87 -15.44
N LEU A 38 7.37 11.49 -15.90
CA LEU A 38 7.02 11.47 -17.33
C LEU A 38 7.14 12.85 -17.98
N LEU A 39 6.80 13.93 -17.26
CA LEU A 39 6.94 15.30 -17.75
C LEU A 39 8.39 15.78 -17.80
N LEU A 40 9.21 15.39 -16.82
CA LEU A 40 10.63 15.78 -16.75
C LEU A 40 11.55 14.85 -17.54
N LEU A 41 11.08 13.68 -17.98
CA LEU A 41 11.88 12.73 -18.74
C LEU A 41 12.27 13.33 -20.10
N PRO A 42 13.57 13.53 -20.39
CA PRO A 42 14.01 13.92 -21.72
C PRO A 42 13.65 12.81 -22.71
N ARG A 43 13.16 13.18 -23.90
CA ARG A 43 12.91 12.19 -24.97
C ARG A 43 14.22 11.45 -25.29
N PRO A 44 14.24 10.10 -25.28
CA PRO A 44 15.47 9.35 -25.47
C PRO A 44 15.98 9.52 -26.91
N VAL A 45 17.21 10.04 -27.05
CA VAL A 45 17.93 10.17 -28.34
C VAL A 45 18.68 8.88 -28.70
N ALA A 46 19.03 8.04 -27.72
CA ALA A 46 19.55 6.69 -27.91
C ALA A 46 19.30 5.85 -26.64
N SER A 47 18.51 4.78 -26.74
CA SER A 47 18.21 3.90 -25.61
C SER A 47 19.34 2.90 -25.39
N ASN A 48 20.31 3.26 -24.56
CA ASN A 48 21.23 2.29 -23.99
C ASN A 48 20.56 1.65 -22.75
N PRO A 49 20.33 0.33 -22.74
CA PRO A 49 19.69 -0.34 -21.62
C PRO A 49 20.57 -0.21 -20.37
N LEU A 50 19.96 0.21 -19.26
CA LEU A 50 20.68 0.40 -18.00
C LEU A 50 21.16 -0.97 -17.46
N PRO A 51 22.43 -1.11 -17.04
CA PRO A 51 22.94 -2.37 -16.49
C PRO A 51 22.21 -2.76 -15.19
N TRP A 52 22.04 -4.06 -14.98
CA TRP A 52 21.45 -4.60 -13.74
C TRP A 52 22.40 -4.34 -12.57
N THR A 53 22.11 -3.30 -11.79
CA THR A 53 22.75 -3.11 -10.49
C THR A 53 22.05 -3.99 -9.45
N TRP A 54 22.81 -4.55 -8.52
CA TRP A 54 22.31 -5.33 -7.38
C TRP A 54 21.16 -4.63 -6.63
N LEU A 55 21.22 -3.30 -6.57
CA LEU A 55 20.24 -2.44 -5.92
C LEU A 55 18.89 -2.40 -6.67
N ASN A 56 18.90 -2.49 -8.01
CA ASN A 56 17.68 -2.60 -8.79
C ASN A 56 17.08 -4.02 -8.73
N ILE A 57 17.93 -5.05 -8.65
CA ILE A 57 17.49 -6.44 -8.45
C ILE A 57 16.72 -6.56 -7.14
N SER A 58 17.31 -6.10 -6.03
CA SER A 58 16.67 -6.23 -4.72
C SER A 58 15.33 -5.50 -4.66
N LYS A 59 15.24 -4.29 -5.23
CA LYS A 59 13.99 -3.53 -5.34
C LYS A 59 12.94 -4.28 -6.15
N PHE A 60 13.33 -4.87 -7.29
CA PHE A 60 12.40 -5.62 -8.14
C PHE A 60 11.89 -6.88 -7.43
N THR A 61 12.79 -7.64 -6.80
CA THR A 61 12.42 -8.84 -6.02
C THR A 61 11.49 -8.49 -4.87
N LEU A 62 11.72 -7.37 -4.18
CA LEU A 62 10.87 -6.92 -3.08
C LEU A 62 9.46 -6.51 -3.58
N SER A 63 9.38 -5.75 -4.67
CA SER A 63 8.09 -5.39 -5.31
C SER A 63 7.32 -6.63 -5.76
N LEU A 64 8.01 -7.60 -6.38
CA LEU A 64 7.40 -8.85 -6.83
C LEU A 64 6.88 -9.69 -5.66
N SER A 65 7.63 -9.75 -4.56
CA SER A 65 7.23 -10.46 -3.35
C SER A 65 5.96 -9.85 -2.73
N LEU A 66 5.87 -8.52 -2.67
CA LEU A 66 4.68 -7.82 -2.19
C LEU A 66 3.47 -8.02 -3.10
N PHE A 67 3.69 -8.04 -4.42
CA PHE A 67 2.65 -8.34 -5.39
C PHE A 67 2.04 -9.73 -5.14
N VAL A 68 2.89 -10.76 -5.03
CA VAL A 68 2.44 -12.14 -4.74
C VAL A 68 1.69 -12.21 -3.42
N MET A 69 2.22 -11.59 -2.36
CA MET A 69 1.52 -11.53 -1.06
C MET A 69 0.14 -10.88 -1.15
N SER A 70 0.02 -9.80 -1.92
CA SER A 70 -1.26 -9.11 -2.12
C SER A 70 -2.25 -9.96 -2.92
N CYS A 71 -1.78 -10.71 -3.91
CA CYS A 71 -2.61 -11.66 -4.65
C CYS A 71 -3.15 -12.77 -3.74
N ILE A 72 -2.30 -13.33 -2.86
CA ILE A 72 -2.71 -14.35 -1.88
C ILE A 72 -3.79 -13.80 -0.96
N TRP A 73 -3.57 -12.61 -0.40
CA TRP A 73 -4.53 -11.95 0.49
C TRP A 73 -5.88 -11.69 -0.20
N CYS A 74 -5.84 -11.20 -1.44
CA CYS A 74 -7.04 -11.01 -2.25
C CYS A 74 -7.78 -12.34 -2.49
N GLY A 75 -7.04 -13.42 -2.79
CA GLY A 75 -7.60 -14.76 -2.95
C GLY A 75 -8.29 -15.28 -1.69
N ILE A 76 -7.71 -15.05 -0.51
CA ILE A 76 -8.31 -15.39 0.78
C ILE A 76 -9.61 -14.60 1.00
N THR A 77 -9.58 -13.28 0.80
CA THR A 77 -10.78 -12.43 0.91
C THR A 77 -11.91 -12.87 -0.01
N ILE A 78 -11.58 -13.27 -1.26
CA ILE A 78 -12.56 -13.80 -2.21
C ILE A 78 -13.13 -15.14 -1.72
N HIS A 79 -12.29 -16.01 -1.17
CA HIS A 79 -12.75 -17.28 -0.61
C HIS A 79 -13.69 -17.08 0.59
N ASP A 80 -13.37 -16.15 1.49
CA ASP A 80 -14.21 -15.83 2.66
C ASP A 80 -15.57 -15.25 2.26
N ILE A 81 -15.62 -14.42 1.22
CA ILE A 81 -16.87 -13.90 0.65
C ILE A 81 -17.74 -15.02 0.07
N TYR A 82 -17.11 -15.98 -0.62
CA TYR A 82 -17.84 -17.12 -1.21
C TYR A 82 -18.33 -18.11 -0.13
N SER A 83 -17.64 -18.17 1.01
CA SER A 83 -18.01 -19.04 2.13
C SER A 83 -19.10 -18.46 3.06
N ASP A 84 -19.86 -17.45 2.59
CA ASP A 84 -20.99 -16.82 3.30
C ASP A 84 -20.62 -16.15 4.64
N GLN A 85 -19.35 -15.82 4.84
CA GLN A 85 -19.00 -14.85 5.87
C GLN A 85 -19.43 -13.47 5.34
N ASN A 86 -20.20 -12.71 6.14
CA ASN A 86 -20.62 -11.33 5.83
C ASN A 86 -19.43 -10.36 5.74
N VAL A 87 -18.53 -10.59 4.78
CA VAL A 87 -17.36 -9.75 4.53
C VAL A 87 -17.83 -8.55 3.71
N PRO A 88 -17.63 -7.33 4.21
CA PRO A 88 -18.07 -6.14 3.50
C PRO A 88 -17.30 -5.95 2.20
N TYR A 89 -18.00 -5.54 1.13
CA TYR A 89 -17.44 -5.24 -0.20
C TYR A 89 -16.25 -4.26 -0.17
N SER A 90 -16.15 -3.43 0.87
CA SER A 90 -15.03 -2.51 1.09
C SER A 90 -13.68 -3.23 1.27
N SER A 91 -13.67 -4.43 1.87
CA SER A 91 -12.45 -5.23 2.07
C SER A 91 -11.90 -5.76 0.74
N LEU A 92 -12.80 -6.15 -0.17
CA LEU A 92 -12.44 -6.61 -1.51
C LEU A 92 -11.88 -5.47 -2.36
N LEU A 93 -12.48 -4.27 -2.29
CA LEU A 93 -11.98 -3.09 -2.99
C LEU A 93 -10.58 -2.67 -2.50
N SER A 94 -10.34 -2.73 -1.19
CA SER A 94 -9.01 -2.48 -0.60
C SER A 94 -7.97 -3.52 -1.05
N SER A 95 -8.37 -4.80 -1.12
CA SER A 95 -7.47 -5.88 -1.58
C SER A 95 -7.14 -5.73 -3.08
N CYS A 96 -8.13 -5.48 -3.92
CA CYS A 96 -7.94 -5.32 -5.37
C CYS A 96 -7.08 -4.10 -5.73
N SER A 97 -7.27 -2.98 -5.01
CA SER A 97 -6.48 -1.76 -5.24
C SER A 97 -5.00 -1.93 -4.89
N LYS A 98 -4.68 -2.69 -3.83
CA LYS A 98 -3.28 -3.05 -3.50
C LYS A 98 -2.63 -3.85 -4.62
N VAL A 99 -3.33 -4.85 -5.17
CA VAL A 99 -2.83 -5.64 -6.31
C VAL A 99 -2.56 -4.76 -7.52
N ALA A 100 -3.49 -3.85 -7.86
CA ALA A 100 -3.33 -2.93 -8.98
C ALA A 100 -2.11 -2.00 -8.81
N ILE A 101 -1.88 -1.47 -7.60
CA ILE A 101 -0.75 -0.60 -7.31
C ILE A 101 0.58 -1.35 -7.45
N PHE A 102 0.73 -2.53 -6.84
CA PHE A 102 1.98 -3.29 -6.95
C PHE A 102 2.26 -3.74 -8.39
N PHE A 103 1.21 -4.08 -9.14
CA PHE A 103 1.32 -4.39 -10.55
C PHE A 103 1.82 -3.20 -11.37
N LEU A 104 1.20 -2.02 -11.20
CA LEU A 104 1.61 -0.77 -11.86
C LEU A 104 3.07 -0.43 -11.52
N VAL A 105 3.45 -0.48 -10.23
CA VAL A 105 4.83 -0.24 -9.79
C VAL A 105 5.80 -1.16 -10.53
N THR A 106 5.47 -2.45 -10.65
CA THR A 106 6.32 -3.43 -11.34
C THR A 106 6.42 -3.16 -12.84
N LEU A 107 5.32 -2.81 -13.50
CA LEU A 107 5.33 -2.45 -14.94
C LEU A 107 6.20 -1.22 -15.21
N ILE A 108 6.09 -0.18 -14.37
CA ILE A 108 6.87 1.04 -14.55
C ILE A 108 8.36 0.80 -14.27
N MET A 109 8.70 -0.09 -13.33
CA MET A 109 10.09 -0.54 -13.18
C MET A 109 10.64 -1.17 -14.47
N LEU A 110 9.83 -2.00 -15.14
CA LEU A 110 10.21 -2.61 -16.41
C LEU A 110 10.31 -1.57 -17.53
N GLN A 111 9.41 -0.60 -17.57
CA GLN A 111 9.41 0.46 -18.58
C GLN A 111 10.59 1.43 -18.41
N HIS A 112 10.85 1.92 -17.19
CA HIS A 112 12.02 2.75 -16.90
C HIS A 112 13.33 2.04 -17.24
N ARG A 113 13.41 0.72 -17.00
CA ARG A 113 14.54 -0.10 -17.43
C ARG A 113 14.67 -0.14 -18.96
N SER A 114 13.57 -0.37 -19.67
CA SER A 114 13.56 -0.40 -21.15
C SER A 114 13.96 0.93 -21.78
N CYS A 115 13.68 2.05 -21.11
CA CYS A 115 14.05 3.38 -21.57
C CYS A 115 15.46 3.82 -21.16
N GLY A 116 16.21 3.02 -20.38
CA GLY A 116 17.54 3.39 -19.90
C GLY A 116 17.53 4.53 -18.87
N VAL A 117 16.39 4.78 -18.23
CA VAL A 117 16.20 5.93 -17.34
C VAL A 117 16.47 5.53 -15.89
N THR A 118 17.47 6.15 -15.29
CA THR A 118 17.95 5.90 -13.92
C THR A 118 17.09 6.60 -12.85
N THR A 119 15.77 6.52 -12.92
CA THR A 119 14.91 7.20 -11.94
C THR A 119 14.74 6.37 -10.67
N SER A 120 15.79 6.36 -9.83
CA SER A 120 15.76 5.76 -8.48
C SER A 120 14.79 6.49 -7.52
N ILE A 121 14.40 7.73 -7.84
CA ILE A 121 13.62 8.60 -6.95
C ILE A 121 12.17 8.13 -6.84
N ALA A 122 11.50 7.83 -7.96
CA ALA A 122 10.09 7.44 -7.94
C ALA A 122 9.84 6.21 -7.06
N LEU A 123 10.71 5.21 -7.20
CA LEU A 123 10.64 4.01 -6.40
C LEU A 123 10.99 4.25 -4.93
N SER A 124 12.08 4.98 -4.67
CA SER A 124 12.50 5.25 -3.30
C SER A 124 11.41 5.99 -2.52
N THR A 125 10.73 6.94 -3.16
CA THR A 125 9.65 7.68 -2.54
C THR A 125 8.42 6.80 -2.29
N PHE A 126 8.05 5.92 -3.23
CA PHE A 126 6.98 4.92 -3.01
C PHE A 126 7.25 4.07 -1.76
N TRP A 127 8.46 3.52 -1.64
CA TRP A 127 8.85 2.68 -0.49
C TRP A 127 8.84 3.45 0.83
N LEU A 128 9.23 4.74 0.83
CA LEU A 128 9.16 5.58 2.03
C LEU A 128 7.72 5.82 2.47
N PHE A 129 6.83 6.21 1.56
CA PHE A 129 5.41 6.39 1.89
C PHE A 129 4.75 5.10 2.34
N PHE A 130 5.04 3.98 1.65
CA PHE A 130 4.55 2.67 2.05
C PHE A 130 5.00 2.27 3.47
N SER A 131 6.26 2.51 3.81
CA SER A 131 6.80 2.26 5.15
C SER A 131 6.14 3.14 6.20
N LEU A 132 6.00 4.44 5.94
CA LEU A 132 5.33 5.38 6.84
C LEU A 132 3.88 4.98 7.12
N CYS A 133 3.11 4.66 6.06
CA CYS A 133 1.74 4.17 6.20
C CYS A 133 1.68 2.86 7.01
N SER A 134 2.62 1.94 6.79
CA SER A 134 2.69 0.68 7.52
C SER A 134 2.96 0.89 9.02
N ILE A 135 3.89 1.79 9.37
CA ILE A 135 4.20 2.12 10.77
C ILE A 135 2.96 2.67 11.49
N ILE A 136 2.22 3.57 10.84
CA ILE A 136 0.99 4.13 11.39
C ILE A 136 -0.03 3.01 11.65
N LEU A 137 -0.20 2.09 10.69
CA LEU A 137 -1.12 0.97 10.80
C LEU A 137 -0.76 0.02 11.96
N TYR A 138 0.51 -0.35 12.10
CA TYR A 138 0.96 -1.18 13.20
C TYR A 138 0.73 -0.52 14.56
N ARG A 139 0.91 0.80 14.64
CA ARG A 139 0.62 1.57 15.86
C ARG A 139 -0.87 1.55 16.20
N SER A 140 -1.75 1.79 15.23
CA SER A 140 -3.21 1.72 15.42
C SER A 140 -3.65 0.34 15.90
N ALA A 141 -3.16 -0.73 15.24
CA ALA A 141 -3.49 -2.11 15.58
C ALA A 141 -3.02 -2.49 17.00
N PHE A 142 -1.80 -2.10 17.36
CA PHE A 142 -1.25 -2.36 18.69
C PHE A 142 -2.03 -1.64 19.80
N LEU A 143 -2.39 -0.37 19.58
CA LEU A 143 -3.17 0.41 20.54
C LEU A 143 -4.56 -0.21 20.75
N LYS A 144 -5.23 -0.61 19.66
CA LYS A 144 -6.53 -1.28 19.71
C LYS A 144 -6.46 -2.60 20.47
N TYR A 145 -5.44 -3.42 20.21
CA TYR A 145 -5.20 -4.66 20.96
C TYR A 145 -5.01 -4.40 22.46
N THR A 146 -4.20 -3.40 22.81
CA THR A 146 -3.92 -3.05 24.21
C THR A 146 -5.18 -2.59 24.95
N ILE A 147 -6.03 -1.78 24.30
CA ILE A 147 -7.31 -1.32 24.85
C ILE A 147 -8.30 -2.48 25.03
N LEU A 148 -8.38 -3.39 24.05
CA LEU A 148 -9.24 -4.57 24.13
C LEU A 148 -8.83 -5.47 25.30
N VAL A 149 -7.54 -5.78 25.42
CA VAL A 149 -7.00 -6.57 26.54
C VAL A 149 -7.33 -5.90 27.88
N SER A 150 -7.12 -4.60 28.00
CA SER A 150 -7.45 -3.82 29.20
C SER A 150 -8.95 -3.90 29.55
N ASN A 151 -9.84 -3.80 28.57
CA ASN A 151 -11.28 -3.91 28.79
C ASN A 151 -11.72 -5.31 29.22
N THR A 152 -11.13 -6.38 28.66
CA THR A 152 -11.41 -7.75 29.14
C THR A 152 -11.01 -7.94 30.60
N PHE A 153 -9.88 -7.37 31.03
CA PHE A 153 -9.47 -7.42 32.43
C PHE A 153 -10.40 -6.64 33.37
N LEU A 154 -11.10 -5.61 32.89
CA LEU A 154 -12.08 -4.86 33.68
C LEU A 154 -13.46 -5.52 33.77
N ILE A 155 -13.76 -6.51 32.94
CA ILE A 155 -15.03 -7.25 32.97
C ILE A 155 -14.94 -8.49 33.89
N GLU A 156 -13.72 -8.96 34.18
CA GLU A 156 -13.45 -10.09 35.08
C GLU A 156 -13.35 -9.72 36.56
N TYR A 157 -13.47 -8.44 36.93
CA TYR A 157 -13.52 -7.92 38.31
C TYR A 157 -14.84 -7.20 38.59
#